data_AF-A0A6J5F9C9-F1
#
_entry.id   AF-A0A6J5F9C9-F1
#
_cell.length_a   1.000
_cell.length_b   1.000
_cell.length_c   1.000
_cell.angle_alpha   90.00
_cell.angle_beta   90.00
_cell.angle_gamma   90.00
#
_symmetry.space_group_name_H-M   'P 1'
#
loop_
_entity.id
_entity.type
_entity.pdbx_description
1 polymer ?
#
loop_
_entity_poly.entity_id
_entity_poly.type
_entity_poly.pdbx_seq_one_letter_code
_entity_poly.pdbx_strand_id
1 'polypeptide(L)'
;MKMDNIPQDLLTIIQERGGVILPEHTDPWTRHLISQAKSAIDNQKNIIEAMYFKNNGLTLHATVFGSLSPEAFSSISSNEKSRGDMLIGISYGFIFNAACLVSLMLARSDMFTEVGDPGMEKADIVLSYIPSNLADSGIHPVQPNCPIRKAFSVYLFAKFIDSVFFHETAHLIRGHLGLARENGAAIWTEKDKGTIKLSSLGRQALEFDADSGAIEESCNYFFALREQIIKGNLSGPNVPITKALELLNSDVVRSAKYIFMSMYFPLRMFEVDRWTLELQAPLSHPTSPIRMLFLVYIFSDSVLSDEFFCFTPEQAKEAVFEWAIECERYYTALQDIEIAPDGLASAWKSPEASQYIDSIRSEYAKLESLLAPHVIDFSFKRFPAERSERN
;
A
#
# COMPACT_ATOMS: atom_id res chain seq x y z
N MET A 1 -2.58 6.98 -20.01
CA MET A 1 -3.98 6.53 -19.86
C MET A 1 -4.88 7.45 -20.65
N LYS A 2 -5.72 6.91 -21.53
CA LYS A 2 -6.80 7.68 -22.17
C LYS A 2 -7.95 7.79 -21.17
N MET A 3 -8.47 9.00 -20.93
CA MET A 3 -9.62 9.23 -20.02
C MET A 3 -10.98 9.04 -20.73
N ASP A 4 -10.99 8.31 -21.84
CA ASP A 4 -12.18 8.12 -22.65
C ASP A 4 -13.17 7.24 -21.85
N ASN A 5 -14.40 7.71 -21.67
CA ASN A 5 -15.51 7.03 -20.98
C ASN A 5 -15.49 7.05 -19.43
N ILE A 6 -14.74 7.94 -18.77
CA ILE A 6 -14.91 8.15 -17.32
C ILE A 6 -16.14 9.06 -17.08
N PRO A 7 -17.06 8.72 -16.15
CA PRO A 7 -18.17 9.57 -15.75
C PRO A 7 -17.75 11.00 -15.35
N GLN A 8 -18.57 12.00 -15.69
CA GLN A 8 -18.23 13.41 -15.50
C GLN A 8 -18.01 13.80 -14.03
N ASP A 9 -18.73 13.18 -13.10
CA ASP A 9 -18.55 13.39 -11.66
C ASP A 9 -17.19 12.85 -11.18
N LEU A 10 -16.79 11.66 -11.62
CA LEU A 10 -15.47 11.11 -11.35
C LEU A 10 -14.34 11.94 -11.99
N LEU A 11 -14.56 12.45 -13.21
CA LEU A 11 -13.62 13.39 -13.85
C LEU A 11 -13.45 14.68 -13.03
N THR A 12 -14.54 15.19 -12.44
CA THR A 12 -14.51 16.40 -11.61
C THR A 12 -13.62 16.19 -10.38
N ILE A 13 -13.74 15.04 -9.70
CA ILE A 13 -12.87 14.67 -8.57
C ILE A 13 -11.39 14.67 -8.99
N ILE A 14 -11.06 14.13 -10.17
CA ILE A 14 -9.68 14.11 -10.67
C ILE A 14 -9.17 15.53 -10.94
N GLN A 15 -10.00 16.40 -11.55
CA GLN A 15 -9.62 17.78 -11.85
C GLN A 15 -9.41 18.62 -10.57
N GLU A 16 -10.27 18.45 -9.57
CA GLU A 16 -10.12 19.10 -8.26
C GLU A 16 -8.82 18.71 -7.54
N ARG A 17 -8.27 17.52 -7.87
CA ARG A 17 -7.01 17.00 -7.33
C ARG A 17 -5.80 17.26 -8.24
N GLY A 18 -5.90 18.19 -9.18
CA GLY A 18 -4.77 18.62 -10.03
C GLY A 18 -4.73 17.97 -11.43
N GLY A 19 -5.77 17.22 -11.82
CA GLY A 19 -5.90 16.67 -13.18
C GLY A 19 -4.92 15.53 -13.45
N VAL A 20 -4.73 15.16 -14.73
CA VAL A 20 -3.88 14.03 -15.16
C VAL A 20 -2.56 14.45 -15.84
N ILE A 21 -2.32 15.75 -15.93
CA ILE A 21 -1.07 16.28 -16.45
C ILE A 21 -0.06 16.21 -15.31
N LEU A 22 0.95 15.36 -15.46
CA LEU A 22 1.98 15.16 -14.44
C LEU A 22 3.20 16.04 -14.72
N PRO A 23 3.99 16.38 -13.69
CA PRO A 23 5.27 17.06 -13.87
C PRO A 23 6.20 16.34 -14.85
N GLU A 24 6.91 17.11 -15.68
CA GLU A 24 7.90 16.60 -16.61
C GLU A 24 9.27 16.44 -15.93
N HIS A 25 10.00 15.38 -16.30
CA HIS A 25 11.33 15.12 -15.76
C HIS A 25 12.37 14.95 -16.86
N THR A 26 13.51 15.60 -16.71
CA THR A 26 14.67 15.45 -17.61
C THR A 26 15.51 14.21 -17.31
N ASP A 27 15.46 13.72 -16.07
CA ASP A 27 16.16 12.49 -15.64
C ASP A 27 15.48 11.21 -16.20
N PRO A 28 16.20 10.36 -16.97
CA PRO A 28 15.66 9.11 -17.51
C PRO A 28 15.21 8.11 -16.46
N TRP A 29 15.87 8.06 -15.30
CA TRP A 29 15.55 7.09 -14.26
C TRP A 29 14.21 7.39 -13.59
N THR A 30 13.98 8.65 -13.23
CA THR A 30 12.72 9.15 -12.71
C THR A 30 11.57 8.90 -13.69
N ARG A 31 11.76 9.22 -14.97
CA ARG A 31 10.76 8.91 -16.02
C ARG A 31 10.46 7.41 -16.10
N HIS A 32 11.49 6.57 -16.00
CA HIS A 32 11.33 5.13 -15.99
C HIS A 32 10.47 4.67 -14.80
N LEU A 33 10.79 5.09 -13.57
CA LEU A 33 10.01 4.74 -12.38
C LEU A 33 8.56 5.20 -12.47
N ILE A 34 8.29 6.44 -12.89
CA ILE A 34 6.91 6.92 -13.10
C ILE A 34 6.17 6.07 -14.14
N SER A 35 6.84 5.65 -15.21
CA SER A 35 6.26 4.73 -16.19
C SER A 35 5.97 3.35 -15.61
N GLN A 36 6.82 2.84 -14.71
CA GLN A 36 6.60 1.58 -14.02
C GLN A 36 5.42 1.67 -13.06
N ALA A 37 5.25 2.78 -12.33
CA ALA A 37 4.09 3.01 -11.47
C ALA A 37 2.78 2.99 -12.27
N LYS A 38 2.73 3.71 -13.40
CA LYS A 38 1.55 3.68 -14.29
C LYS A 38 1.23 2.28 -14.78
N SER A 39 2.27 1.51 -15.14
CA SER A 39 2.11 0.13 -15.60
C SER A 39 1.63 -0.80 -14.49
N ALA A 40 2.12 -0.61 -13.26
CA ALA A 40 1.67 -1.35 -12.08
C ALA A 40 0.19 -1.06 -11.80
N ILE A 41 -0.21 0.21 -11.78
CA ILE A 41 -1.60 0.64 -11.60
C ILE A 41 -2.51 0.04 -12.69
N ASP A 42 -2.13 0.15 -13.96
CA ASP A 42 -2.89 -0.44 -15.08
C ASP A 42 -3.03 -1.96 -14.92
N ASN A 43 -1.95 -2.65 -14.51
CA ASN A 43 -1.97 -4.09 -14.30
C ASN A 43 -2.91 -4.48 -13.14
N GLN A 44 -2.79 -3.82 -11.99
CA GLN A 44 -3.66 -4.11 -10.84
C GLN A 44 -5.12 -3.75 -11.13
N LYS A 45 -5.37 -2.65 -11.83
CA LYS A 45 -6.71 -2.30 -12.31
C LYS A 45 -7.34 -3.44 -13.10
N ASN A 46 -6.61 -4.00 -14.06
CA ASN A 46 -7.12 -5.10 -14.89
C ASN A 46 -7.35 -6.39 -14.09
N ILE A 47 -6.46 -6.71 -13.14
CA ILE A 47 -6.58 -7.88 -12.27
C ILE A 47 -7.80 -7.75 -11.36
N ILE A 48 -7.92 -6.64 -10.62
CA ILE A 48 -9.03 -6.38 -9.71
C ILE A 48 -10.36 -6.27 -10.48
N GLU A 49 -10.37 -5.60 -11.62
CA GLU A 49 -11.56 -5.54 -12.49
C GLU A 49 -12.00 -6.93 -12.92
N ALA A 50 -11.08 -7.81 -13.32
CA ALA A 50 -11.40 -9.18 -13.66
C ALA A 50 -11.88 -10.01 -12.45
N MET A 51 -11.31 -9.78 -11.26
CA MET A 51 -11.62 -10.52 -10.04
C MET A 51 -13.00 -10.15 -9.48
N TYR A 52 -13.31 -8.86 -9.38
CA TYR A 52 -14.45 -8.36 -8.61
C TYR A 52 -15.53 -7.67 -9.45
N PHE A 53 -15.19 -6.98 -10.54
CA PHE A 53 -16.10 -6.01 -11.15
C PHE A 53 -16.72 -6.46 -12.48
N LYS A 54 -15.94 -7.10 -13.34
CA LYS A 54 -16.31 -7.44 -14.72
C LYS A 54 -17.57 -8.30 -14.80
N ASN A 55 -17.67 -9.34 -13.98
CA ASN A 55 -18.84 -10.24 -13.98
C ASN A 55 -20.05 -9.65 -13.26
N ASN A 56 -19.84 -8.62 -12.42
CA ASN A 56 -20.90 -7.83 -11.81
C ASN A 56 -21.39 -6.69 -12.72
N GLY A 57 -20.83 -6.56 -13.94
CA GLY A 57 -21.20 -5.50 -14.89
C GLY A 57 -20.73 -4.11 -14.46
N LEU A 58 -19.71 -4.05 -13.60
CA LEU A 58 -19.10 -2.85 -13.06
C LEU A 58 -17.77 -2.57 -13.78
N THR A 59 -17.41 -1.30 -13.91
CA THR A 59 -16.15 -0.85 -14.51
C THR A 59 -15.26 -0.24 -13.45
N LEU A 60 -13.97 -0.61 -13.44
CA LEU A 60 -12.95 0.06 -12.64
C LEU A 60 -12.07 0.93 -13.53
N HIS A 61 -12.01 2.20 -13.17
CA HIS A 61 -11.06 3.16 -13.67
C HIS A 61 -9.91 3.31 -12.67
N ALA A 62 -8.70 3.52 -13.18
CA ALA A 62 -7.56 3.89 -12.35
C ALA A 62 -6.76 5.00 -13.01
N THR A 63 -6.20 5.90 -12.21
CA THR A 63 -5.44 7.03 -12.74
C THR A 63 -4.34 7.51 -11.80
N VAL A 64 -3.39 8.25 -12.37
CA VAL A 64 -2.45 9.06 -11.63
C VAL A 64 -2.85 10.52 -11.77
N PHE A 65 -3.06 11.20 -10.64
CA PHE A 65 -3.45 12.61 -10.63
C PHE A 65 -2.33 13.54 -10.16
N GLY A 66 -2.37 14.80 -10.60
CA GLY A 66 -1.26 15.75 -10.54
C GLY A 66 -0.93 16.36 -9.17
N SER A 67 -1.58 15.92 -8.09
CA SER A 67 -1.28 16.40 -6.74
C SER A 67 0.16 16.04 -6.35
N LEU A 68 0.87 17.03 -5.78
CA LEU A 68 2.23 16.87 -5.23
C LEU A 68 2.18 16.31 -3.80
N SER A 69 1.06 16.47 -3.10
CA SER A 69 0.85 15.84 -1.80
C SER A 69 0.72 14.32 -2.00
N PRO A 70 1.34 13.50 -1.14
CA PRO A 70 1.12 12.06 -1.15
C PRO A 70 -0.28 11.73 -0.64
N GLU A 71 -1.14 11.30 -1.55
CA GLU A 71 -2.50 10.86 -1.27
C GLU A 71 -2.97 9.82 -2.30
N ALA A 72 -3.98 9.05 -1.91
CA ALA A 72 -4.75 8.17 -2.78
C ALA A 72 -6.23 8.28 -2.40
N PHE A 73 -7.11 7.83 -3.30
CA PHE A 73 -8.53 7.77 -3.02
C PHE A 73 -9.22 6.73 -3.89
N SER A 74 -10.38 6.31 -3.43
CA SER A 74 -11.36 5.53 -4.16
C SER A 74 -12.70 6.26 -4.18
N SER A 75 -13.48 6.07 -5.24
CA SER A 75 -14.79 6.70 -5.39
C SER A 75 -15.72 5.85 -6.26
N ILE A 76 -17.02 5.94 -5.98
CA ILE A 76 -18.07 5.36 -6.83
C ILE A 76 -18.83 6.51 -7.49
N SER A 77 -19.09 6.38 -8.79
CA SER A 77 -19.87 7.33 -9.56
C SER A 77 -21.29 7.43 -9.01
N SER A 78 -21.70 8.67 -8.74
CA SER A 78 -23.06 9.05 -8.36
C SER A 78 -24.02 9.08 -9.55
N ASN A 79 -23.49 9.09 -10.77
CA ASN A 79 -24.29 9.15 -11.99
C ASN A 79 -25.06 7.84 -12.23
N GLU A 80 -26.39 7.89 -12.14
CA GLU A 80 -27.27 6.73 -12.38
C GLU A 80 -27.05 6.04 -13.73
N LYS A 81 -26.59 6.77 -14.75
CA LYS A 81 -26.30 6.21 -16.08
C LYS A 81 -25.00 5.43 -16.15
N SER A 82 -24.11 5.60 -15.18
CA SER A 82 -22.79 4.96 -15.14
C SER A 82 -22.80 3.54 -14.58
N ARG A 83 -23.96 3.00 -14.19
CA ARG A 83 -24.11 1.69 -13.53
C ARG A 83 -23.22 1.50 -12.27
N GLY A 84 -22.68 2.57 -11.69
CA GLY A 84 -21.78 2.48 -10.54
C GLY A 84 -20.31 2.28 -10.90
N ASP A 85 -19.86 2.84 -12.02
CA ASP A 85 -18.44 2.97 -12.35
C ASP A 85 -17.60 3.46 -11.15
N MET A 86 -16.42 2.87 -10.99
CA MET A 86 -15.55 3.07 -9.83
C MET A 86 -14.23 3.68 -10.28
N LEU A 87 -13.58 4.43 -9.39
CA LEU A 87 -12.29 5.05 -9.65
C LEU A 87 -11.36 4.85 -8.46
N ILE A 88 -10.12 4.46 -8.75
CA ILE A 88 -8.98 4.59 -7.84
C ILE A 88 -8.02 5.64 -8.41
N GLY A 89 -7.67 6.63 -7.61
CA GLY A 89 -6.66 7.63 -7.95
C GLY A 89 -5.46 7.52 -7.01
N ILE A 90 -4.26 7.57 -7.57
CA ILE A 90 -3.01 7.71 -6.80
C ILE A 90 -2.32 9.01 -7.21
N SER A 91 -1.93 9.84 -6.26
CA SER A 91 -1.23 11.09 -6.54
C SER A 91 0.16 10.84 -7.14
N TYR A 92 0.58 11.78 -7.98
CA TYR A 92 1.97 11.88 -8.39
C TYR A 92 2.91 12.04 -7.20
N GLY A 93 2.53 12.82 -6.18
CA GLY A 93 3.27 12.99 -4.93
C GLY A 93 3.62 11.67 -4.25
N PHE A 94 2.65 10.77 -4.10
CA PHE A 94 2.89 9.46 -3.51
C PHE A 94 3.87 8.64 -4.36
N ILE A 95 3.64 8.57 -5.67
CA ILE A 95 4.50 7.86 -6.62
C ILE A 95 5.94 8.38 -6.57
N PHE A 96 6.12 9.70 -6.55
CA PHE A 96 7.43 10.31 -6.53
C PHE A 96 8.15 10.07 -5.20
N ASN A 97 7.45 10.20 -4.07
CA ASN A 97 8.00 9.91 -2.75
C ASN A 97 8.45 8.44 -2.64
N ALA A 98 7.60 7.50 -3.03
CA ALA A 98 7.92 6.07 -3.00
C ALA A 98 9.10 5.73 -3.93
N ALA A 99 9.16 6.36 -5.11
CA ALA A 99 10.28 6.20 -6.04
C ALA A 99 11.60 6.69 -5.44
N CYS A 100 11.59 7.86 -4.80
CA CYS A 100 12.75 8.38 -4.09
C CYS A 100 13.17 7.42 -2.97
N LEU A 101 12.26 7.08 -2.06
CA LEU A 101 12.56 6.29 -0.87
C LEU A 101 13.21 4.94 -1.22
N VAL A 102 12.56 4.15 -2.09
CA VAL A 102 13.06 2.83 -2.47
C VAL A 102 14.39 2.91 -3.21
N SER A 103 14.51 3.85 -4.15
CA SER A 103 15.72 3.95 -4.98
C SER A 103 16.93 4.45 -4.18
N LEU A 104 16.73 5.39 -3.24
CA LEU A 104 17.75 5.85 -2.30
C LEU A 104 18.23 4.71 -1.39
N MET A 105 17.32 3.92 -0.81
CA MET A 105 17.70 2.76 0.03
C MET A 105 18.53 1.74 -0.77
N LEU A 106 18.11 1.40 -1.98
CA LEU A 106 18.81 0.39 -2.80
C LEU A 106 20.11 0.92 -3.42
N ALA A 107 20.29 2.24 -3.50
CA ALA A 107 21.54 2.88 -3.93
C ALA A 107 22.56 3.09 -2.80
N ARG A 108 22.22 2.65 -1.57
CA ARG A 108 23.16 2.58 -0.44
C ARG A 108 23.76 1.19 -0.28
N SER A 109 25.02 1.10 0.15
CA SER A 109 25.72 -0.19 0.33
C SER A 109 25.39 -0.91 1.64
N ASP A 110 24.81 -0.23 2.62
CA ASP A 110 24.52 -0.74 3.97
C ASP A 110 23.07 -1.20 4.16
N MET A 111 22.21 -1.02 3.16
CA MET A 111 20.80 -1.43 3.18
C MET A 111 20.54 -2.57 2.21
N PHE A 112 19.59 -3.46 2.51
CA PHE A 112 19.26 -4.61 1.65
C PHE A 112 20.51 -5.39 1.21
N THR A 113 21.41 -5.67 2.15
CA THR A 113 22.72 -6.29 1.86
C THR A 113 22.63 -7.67 1.22
N GLU A 114 21.47 -8.32 1.34
CA GLU A 114 21.13 -9.59 0.71
C GLU A 114 20.76 -9.46 -0.78
N VAL A 115 20.56 -8.25 -1.28
CA VAL A 115 20.14 -7.96 -2.67
C VAL A 115 21.33 -7.56 -3.52
N GLY A 116 21.69 -8.40 -4.48
CA GLY A 116 22.74 -8.11 -5.47
C GLY A 116 24.11 -7.92 -4.83
N ASP A 117 24.92 -7.01 -5.38
CA ASP A 117 26.23 -6.63 -4.85
C ASP A 117 26.16 -5.21 -4.25
N PRO A 118 26.09 -5.08 -2.92
CA PRO A 118 26.07 -3.78 -2.25
C PRO A 118 27.38 -2.99 -2.41
N GLY A 119 28.50 -3.65 -2.70
CA GLY A 119 29.81 -3.00 -2.87
C GLY A 119 29.90 -2.13 -4.14
N MET A 120 28.95 -2.25 -5.06
CA MET A 120 28.82 -1.36 -6.22
C MET A 120 28.13 -0.03 -5.89
N GLU A 121 27.48 0.05 -4.74
CA GLU A 121 26.70 1.22 -4.31
C GLU A 121 27.55 2.20 -3.48
N LYS A 122 26.98 3.38 -3.19
CA LYS A 122 27.67 4.39 -2.37
C LYS A 122 27.32 4.16 -0.89
N ALA A 123 28.29 4.34 0.00
CA ALA A 123 28.04 4.21 1.45
C ALA A 123 27.15 5.34 2.00
N ASP A 124 27.33 6.57 1.52
CA ASP A 124 26.86 7.77 2.24
C ASP A 124 25.81 8.59 1.47
N ILE A 125 24.73 7.96 1.01
CA ILE A 125 23.55 8.75 0.58
C ILE A 125 22.79 9.16 1.85
N VAL A 126 23.24 10.24 2.49
CA VAL A 126 22.59 10.85 3.64
C VAL A 126 21.84 12.09 3.18
N LEU A 127 20.56 12.15 3.52
CA LEU A 127 19.72 13.33 3.36
C LEU A 127 19.68 14.08 4.70
N SER A 128 19.83 15.39 4.69
CA SER A 128 19.73 16.20 5.92
C SER A 128 18.31 16.19 6.53
N TYR A 129 17.30 15.86 5.72
CA TYR A 129 15.92 15.59 6.13
C TYR A 129 15.20 14.89 4.96
N ILE A 130 14.14 14.13 5.24
CA ILE A 130 13.21 13.62 4.22
C ILE A 130 11.89 14.35 4.44
N PRO A 131 11.50 15.32 3.60
CA PRO A 131 10.20 15.95 3.76
C PRO A 131 9.08 14.93 3.54
N SER A 132 7.97 15.14 4.24
CA SER A 132 6.71 14.43 3.99
C SER A 132 6.22 14.56 2.54
N ASN A 133 6.66 15.59 1.81
CA ASN A 133 6.47 15.75 0.36
C ASN A 133 7.85 15.92 -0.33
N LEU A 134 8.34 14.86 -0.99
CA LEU A 134 9.59 14.87 -1.73
C LEU A 134 9.45 15.52 -3.11
N ALA A 135 8.25 15.57 -3.69
CA ALA A 135 8.01 16.15 -5.00
C ALA A 135 8.43 17.63 -5.10
N ASP A 136 8.38 18.35 -3.98
CA ASP A 136 8.75 19.76 -3.87
C ASP A 136 10.15 20.02 -3.26
N SER A 137 10.91 18.95 -2.96
CA SER A 137 12.10 19.05 -2.10
C SER A 137 13.43 19.21 -2.84
N GLY A 138 13.45 18.99 -4.15
CA GLY A 138 14.69 18.89 -4.94
C GLY A 138 15.46 17.58 -4.74
N ILE A 139 14.98 16.67 -3.87
CA ILE A 139 15.47 15.29 -3.78
C ILE A 139 14.87 14.49 -4.93
N HIS A 140 15.71 13.70 -5.61
CA HIS A 140 15.31 12.91 -6.76
C HIS A 140 15.66 11.43 -6.59
N PRO A 141 14.94 10.52 -7.27
CA PRO A 141 15.28 9.11 -7.29
C PRO A 141 16.72 8.89 -7.77
N VAL A 142 17.45 8.00 -7.10
CA VAL A 142 18.84 7.66 -7.44
C VAL A 142 18.86 6.26 -8.03
N GLN A 143 19.46 6.10 -9.21
CA GLN A 143 19.57 4.78 -9.82
C GLN A 143 20.63 3.92 -9.10
N PRO A 144 20.29 2.72 -8.61
CA PRO A 144 21.31 1.79 -8.10
C PRO A 144 22.30 1.38 -9.21
N ASN A 145 23.57 1.22 -8.83
CA ASN A 145 24.65 0.83 -9.73
C ASN A 145 24.65 -0.66 -10.03
N CYS A 146 24.34 -1.49 -9.02
CA CYS A 146 24.23 -2.94 -9.20
C CYS A 146 22.97 -3.26 -10.03
N PRO A 147 23.09 -4.00 -11.15
CA PRO A 147 21.95 -4.33 -12.00
C PRO A 147 20.82 -5.09 -11.29
N ILE A 148 21.15 -5.97 -10.33
CA ILE A 148 20.17 -6.72 -9.53
C ILE A 148 19.45 -5.77 -8.58
N ARG A 149 20.18 -4.90 -7.86
CA ARG A 149 19.59 -3.89 -6.96
C ARG A 149 18.72 -2.90 -7.72
N LYS A 150 19.14 -2.51 -8.93
CA LYS A 150 18.35 -1.68 -9.84
C LYS A 150 17.03 -2.36 -10.20
N ALA A 151 17.05 -3.61 -10.66
CA ALA A 151 15.84 -4.35 -10.98
C ALA A 151 14.95 -4.52 -9.74
N PHE A 152 15.53 -4.90 -8.60
CA PHE A 152 14.84 -5.06 -7.33
C PHE A 152 14.17 -3.76 -6.87
N SER A 153 14.85 -2.61 -7.01
CA SER A 153 14.29 -1.30 -6.66
C SER A 153 13.01 -0.99 -7.45
N VAL A 154 12.95 -1.36 -8.74
CA VAL A 154 11.75 -1.18 -9.57
C VAL A 154 10.60 -2.06 -9.06
N TYR A 155 10.88 -3.31 -8.73
CA TYR A 155 9.85 -4.25 -8.27
C TYR A 155 9.36 -3.92 -6.86
N LEU A 156 10.25 -3.60 -5.92
CA LEU A 156 9.86 -3.16 -4.58
C LEU A 156 9.08 -1.85 -4.64
N PHE A 157 9.48 -0.91 -5.50
CA PHE A 157 8.71 0.30 -5.75
C PHE A 157 7.30 -0.02 -6.29
N ALA A 158 7.17 -0.93 -7.25
CA ALA A 158 5.85 -1.37 -7.71
C ALA A 158 5.01 -1.97 -6.57
N LYS A 159 5.63 -2.66 -5.60
CA LYS A 159 4.93 -3.15 -4.39
C LYS A 159 4.41 -2.05 -3.48
N PHE A 160 5.09 -0.91 -3.39
CA PHE A 160 4.56 0.24 -2.64
C PHE A 160 3.34 0.84 -3.35
N ILE A 161 3.30 0.79 -4.68
CA ILE A 161 2.13 1.22 -5.45
C ILE A 161 0.99 0.21 -5.28
N ASP A 162 1.30 -1.09 -5.36
CA ASP A 162 0.33 -2.18 -5.13
C ASP A 162 -0.34 -2.04 -3.76
N SER A 163 0.42 -1.78 -2.69
CA SER A 163 -0.12 -1.72 -1.32
C SER A 163 -1.18 -0.63 -1.15
N VAL A 164 -0.92 0.58 -1.66
CA VAL A 164 -1.89 1.68 -1.64
C VAL A 164 -3.05 1.41 -2.59
N PHE A 165 -2.79 0.83 -3.77
CA PHE A 165 -3.86 0.46 -4.69
C PHE A 165 -4.82 -0.57 -4.08
N PHE A 166 -4.30 -1.56 -3.35
CA PHE A 166 -5.11 -2.57 -2.69
C PHE A 166 -5.87 -2.03 -1.47
N HIS A 167 -5.30 -1.07 -0.74
CA HIS A 167 -6.03 -0.33 0.30
C HIS A 167 -7.26 0.38 -0.28
N GLU A 168 -7.08 1.12 -1.38
CA GLU A 168 -8.22 1.76 -2.06
C GLU A 168 -9.19 0.76 -2.70
N THR A 169 -8.69 -0.40 -3.14
CA THR A 169 -9.54 -1.50 -3.60
C THR A 169 -10.40 -2.03 -2.46
N ALA A 170 -9.85 -2.19 -1.26
CA ALA A 170 -10.58 -2.68 -0.10
C ALA A 170 -11.78 -1.78 0.25
N HIS A 171 -11.62 -0.46 0.17
CA HIS A 171 -12.75 0.47 0.32
C HIS A 171 -13.89 0.24 -0.68
N LEU A 172 -13.59 -0.19 -1.91
CA LEU A 172 -14.59 -0.51 -2.93
C LEU A 172 -15.26 -1.86 -2.65
N ILE A 173 -14.47 -2.91 -2.41
CA ILE A 173 -14.99 -4.29 -2.38
C ILE A 173 -15.57 -4.69 -1.02
N ARG A 174 -15.15 -4.06 0.08
CA ARG A 174 -15.65 -4.36 1.44
C ARG A 174 -16.85 -3.51 1.85
N GLY A 175 -17.46 -2.81 0.89
CA GLY A 175 -18.71 -2.09 1.09
C GLY A 175 -18.59 -0.71 1.75
N HIS A 176 -17.37 -0.21 2.01
CA HIS A 176 -17.17 1.10 2.66
C HIS A 176 -17.78 2.24 1.83
N LEU A 177 -17.50 2.24 0.52
CA LEU A 177 -18.03 3.25 -0.39
C LEU A 177 -19.48 2.99 -0.81
N GLY A 178 -19.95 1.74 -0.77
CA GLY A 178 -21.37 1.45 -0.95
C GLY A 178 -22.21 2.05 0.18
N LEU A 179 -21.75 1.90 1.43
CA LEU A 179 -22.37 2.54 2.59
C LEU A 179 -22.28 4.07 2.51
N ALA A 180 -21.16 4.64 2.03
CA ALA A 180 -21.05 6.09 1.79
C ALA A 180 -22.13 6.56 0.81
N ARG A 181 -22.31 5.81 -0.28
CA ARG A 181 -23.26 6.12 -1.34
C ARG A 181 -24.71 6.07 -0.87
N GLU A 182 -25.08 5.09 -0.02
CA GLU A 182 -26.40 5.07 0.61
C GLU A 182 -26.67 6.33 1.45
N ASN A 183 -25.61 6.94 1.99
CA ASN A 183 -25.67 8.19 2.72
C ASN A 183 -25.62 9.44 1.85
N GLY A 184 -25.69 9.28 0.52
CA GLY A 184 -25.66 10.36 -0.45
C GLY A 184 -24.29 10.99 -0.63
N ALA A 185 -23.21 10.30 -0.22
CA ALA A 185 -21.84 10.77 -0.37
C ALA A 185 -21.06 9.88 -1.35
N ALA A 186 -20.21 10.48 -2.19
CA ALA A 186 -19.32 9.73 -3.08
C ALA A 186 -18.09 9.18 -2.33
N ILE A 187 -17.72 9.86 -1.23
CA ILE A 187 -16.61 9.56 -0.31
C ILE A 187 -17.09 9.98 1.08
N TRP A 188 -16.71 9.25 2.13
CA TRP A 188 -16.99 9.67 3.51
C TRP A 188 -16.24 10.97 3.84
N THR A 189 -16.96 12.04 4.16
CA THR A 189 -16.39 13.32 4.61
C THR A 189 -16.95 13.73 5.96
N GLU A 190 -16.22 14.53 6.73
CA GLU A 190 -16.69 15.07 8.04
C GLU A 190 -18.00 15.88 7.93
N LYS A 191 -18.41 16.27 6.73
CA LYS A 191 -19.60 17.09 6.48
C LYS A 191 -20.80 16.28 5.98
N ASP A 192 -20.75 14.96 6.01
CA ASP A 192 -21.81 14.12 5.47
C ASP A 192 -23.15 14.35 6.20
N LYS A 193 -24.18 14.69 5.41
CA LYS A 193 -25.54 14.97 5.89
C LYS A 193 -26.47 13.76 5.81
N GLY A 194 -25.91 12.58 5.56
CA GLY A 194 -26.63 11.32 5.42
C GLY A 194 -27.34 10.86 6.70
N THR A 195 -28.16 9.83 6.55
CA THR A 195 -28.95 9.22 7.63
C THR A 195 -28.10 8.41 8.61
N ILE A 196 -27.02 7.79 8.13
CA ILE A 196 -26.02 7.07 8.92
C ILE A 196 -24.86 8.03 9.17
N LYS A 197 -24.61 8.34 10.44
CA LYS A 197 -23.45 9.13 10.87
C LYS A 197 -22.46 8.20 11.55
N LEU A 198 -21.37 7.90 10.86
CA LEU A 198 -20.25 7.18 11.45
C LEU A 198 -19.52 8.09 12.44
N SER A 199 -19.21 7.53 13.62
CA SER A 199 -18.32 8.16 14.60
C SER A 199 -16.89 8.25 14.03
N SER A 200 -16.03 9.08 14.62
CA SER A 200 -14.59 9.11 14.28
C SER A 200 -13.97 7.71 14.39
N LEU A 201 -14.32 6.96 15.45
CA LEU A 201 -13.87 5.57 15.63
C LEU A 201 -14.40 4.64 14.54
N GLY A 202 -15.65 4.80 14.11
CA GLY A 202 -16.24 4.00 13.04
C GLY A 202 -15.54 4.22 11.70
N ARG A 203 -15.17 5.46 11.38
CA ARG A 203 -14.39 5.77 10.17
C ARG A 203 -12.99 5.19 10.25
N GLN A 204 -12.33 5.36 11.39
CA GLN A 204 -11.03 4.74 11.63
C GLN A 204 -11.13 3.21 11.50
N ALA A 205 -12.20 2.58 11.98
CA ALA A 205 -12.41 1.13 11.82
C ALA A 205 -12.49 0.70 10.34
N LEU A 206 -13.10 1.50 9.46
CA LEU A 206 -13.10 1.22 8.01
C LEU A 206 -11.68 1.32 7.42
N GLU A 207 -10.84 2.23 7.90
CA GLU A 207 -9.44 2.37 7.45
C GLU A 207 -8.57 1.16 7.88
N PHE A 208 -8.76 0.67 9.11
CA PHE A 208 -8.10 -0.55 9.60
C PHE A 208 -8.59 -1.81 8.86
N ASP A 209 -9.87 -1.85 8.49
CA ASP A 209 -10.38 -2.92 7.64
C ASP A 209 -9.80 -2.84 6.22
N ALA A 210 -9.67 -1.64 5.66
CA ALA A 210 -9.00 -1.44 4.37
C ALA A 210 -7.52 -1.85 4.40
N ASP A 211 -6.80 -1.58 5.50
CA ASP A 211 -5.44 -2.09 5.73
C ASP A 211 -5.40 -3.63 5.74
N SER A 212 -6.37 -4.26 6.40
CA SER A 212 -6.49 -5.73 6.43
C SER A 212 -6.76 -6.30 5.03
N GLY A 213 -7.67 -5.67 4.28
CA GLY A 213 -7.95 -6.04 2.89
C GLY A 213 -6.75 -5.86 1.97
N ALA A 214 -5.95 -4.82 2.16
CA ALA A 214 -4.74 -4.61 1.39
C ALA A 214 -3.71 -5.74 1.62
N ILE A 215 -3.59 -6.23 2.86
CA ILE A 215 -2.73 -7.37 3.23
C ILE A 215 -3.20 -8.64 2.53
N GLU A 216 -4.50 -8.94 2.59
CA GLU A 216 -5.09 -10.10 1.92
C GLU A 216 -4.84 -10.08 0.41
N GLU A 217 -5.12 -8.97 -0.26
CA GLU A 217 -4.90 -8.83 -1.71
C GLU A 217 -3.41 -8.92 -2.08
N SER A 218 -2.52 -8.35 -1.25
CA SER A 218 -1.08 -8.46 -1.45
C SER A 218 -0.60 -9.90 -1.35
N CYS A 219 -1.08 -10.64 -0.36
CA CYS A 219 -0.78 -12.07 -0.17
C CYS A 219 -1.35 -12.91 -1.32
N ASN A 220 -2.58 -12.67 -1.75
CA ASN A 220 -3.21 -13.34 -2.89
C ASN A 220 -2.40 -13.14 -4.18
N TYR A 221 -2.03 -11.89 -4.47
CA TYR A 221 -1.18 -11.56 -5.60
C TYR A 221 0.18 -12.26 -5.52
N PHE A 222 0.80 -12.27 -4.35
CA PHE A 222 2.08 -12.95 -4.13
C PHE A 222 1.98 -14.45 -4.40
N PHE A 223 0.98 -15.14 -3.85
CA PHE A 223 0.81 -16.58 -4.07
C PHE A 223 0.60 -16.91 -5.54
N ALA A 224 -0.21 -16.11 -6.24
CA ALA A 224 -0.41 -16.23 -7.67
C ALA A 224 0.92 -16.06 -8.45
N LEU A 225 1.72 -15.05 -8.10
CA LEU A 225 3.00 -14.79 -8.78
C LEU A 225 4.02 -15.90 -8.51
N ARG A 226 4.14 -16.34 -7.24
CA ARG A 226 5.03 -17.44 -6.85
C ARG A 226 4.72 -18.72 -7.62
N GLU A 227 3.44 -19.05 -7.78
CA GLU A 227 3.01 -20.22 -8.57
C GLU A 227 3.51 -20.13 -10.02
N GLN A 228 3.46 -18.95 -10.65
CA GLN A 228 3.99 -18.72 -11.99
C GLN A 228 5.51 -18.87 -12.05
N ILE A 229 6.24 -18.40 -11.02
CA ILE A 229 7.71 -18.55 -10.92
C ILE A 229 8.08 -20.03 -10.81
N ILE A 230 7.44 -20.77 -9.90
CA ILE A 230 7.71 -22.22 -9.69
C ILE A 230 7.42 -23.04 -10.94
N LYS A 231 6.37 -22.67 -11.68
CA LYS A 231 6.04 -23.30 -12.97
C LYS A 231 7.01 -22.93 -14.10
N GLY A 232 7.98 -22.04 -13.86
CA GLY A 232 8.95 -21.59 -14.84
C GLY A 232 8.39 -20.58 -15.86
N ASN A 233 7.16 -20.11 -15.66
CA ASN A 233 6.46 -19.23 -16.62
C ASN A 233 7.02 -17.80 -16.65
N LEU A 234 7.87 -17.43 -15.69
CA LEU A 234 8.50 -16.11 -15.56
C LEU A 234 10.01 -16.13 -15.81
N SER A 235 10.51 -17.18 -16.46
CA SER A 235 11.90 -17.24 -16.93
C SER A 235 12.09 -16.33 -18.15
N GLY A 236 12.94 -15.31 -18.03
CA GLY A 236 13.25 -14.35 -19.08
C GLY A 236 14.76 -14.30 -19.37
N PRO A 237 15.18 -13.73 -20.52
CA PRO A 237 16.61 -13.66 -20.86
C PRO A 237 17.40 -12.67 -19.99
N ASN A 238 16.72 -11.82 -19.20
CA ASN A 238 17.35 -10.79 -18.38
C ASN A 238 17.63 -11.31 -16.96
N VAL A 239 18.85 -11.82 -16.75
CA VAL A 239 19.30 -12.43 -15.49
C VAL A 239 19.07 -11.52 -14.26
N PRO A 240 19.43 -10.21 -14.28
CA PRO A 240 19.13 -9.31 -13.17
C PRO A 240 17.65 -9.25 -12.77
N ILE A 241 16.75 -9.20 -13.76
CA ILE A 241 15.31 -9.16 -13.54
C ILE A 241 14.83 -10.46 -12.90
N THR A 242 15.22 -11.61 -13.46
CA THR A 242 14.86 -12.92 -12.89
C THR A 242 15.36 -13.03 -11.46
N LYS A 243 16.59 -12.58 -11.17
CA LYS A 243 17.13 -12.67 -9.81
C LYS A 243 16.40 -11.78 -8.81
N ALA A 244 16.04 -10.56 -9.21
CA ALA A 244 15.24 -9.67 -8.38
C ALA A 244 13.86 -10.26 -8.06
N LEU A 245 13.21 -10.86 -9.07
CA LEU A 245 11.91 -11.53 -8.89
C LEU A 245 12.01 -12.75 -7.97
N GLU A 246 13.05 -13.57 -8.10
CA GLU A 246 13.32 -14.67 -7.18
C GLU A 246 13.48 -14.17 -5.75
N LEU A 247 14.33 -13.16 -5.53
CA LEU A 247 14.57 -12.61 -4.19
C LEU A 247 13.28 -12.15 -3.50
N LEU A 248 12.36 -11.54 -4.26
CA LEU A 248 11.08 -11.05 -3.75
C LEU A 248 10.02 -12.13 -3.52
N ASN A 249 10.10 -13.28 -4.20
CA ASN A 249 8.95 -14.18 -4.31
C ASN A 249 9.25 -15.68 -4.11
N SER A 250 10.51 -16.11 -4.07
CA SER A 250 10.83 -17.55 -3.98
C SER A 250 10.68 -18.08 -2.55
N ASP A 251 11.19 -17.32 -1.58
CA ASP A 251 11.14 -17.64 -0.16
C ASP A 251 9.91 -17.00 0.49
N VAL A 252 9.04 -17.82 1.09
CA VAL A 252 7.73 -17.37 1.55
C VAL A 252 7.81 -16.36 2.68
N VAL A 253 8.71 -16.56 3.64
CA VAL A 253 8.91 -15.67 4.79
C VAL A 253 9.48 -14.33 4.33
N ARG A 254 10.50 -14.35 3.46
CA ARG A 254 11.08 -13.13 2.87
C ARG A 254 10.08 -12.38 2.02
N SER A 255 9.20 -13.09 1.31
CA SER A 255 8.15 -12.45 0.52
C SER A 255 7.15 -11.74 1.45
N ALA A 256 6.72 -12.38 2.53
CA ALA A 256 5.89 -11.75 3.56
C ALA A 256 6.58 -10.53 4.18
N LYS A 257 7.90 -10.60 4.46
CA LYS A 257 8.70 -9.46 4.89
C LYS A 257 8.64 -8.30 3.89
N TYR A 258 8.79 -8.55 2.59
CA TYR A 258 8.75 -7.47 1.60
C TYR A 258 7.34 -6.92 1.37
N ILE A 259 6.28 -7.73 1.53
CA ILE A 259 4.90 -7.23 1.56
C ILE A 259 4.74 -6.31 2.78
N PHE A 260 5.15 -6.75 3.97
CA PHE A 260 5.14 -5.93 5.18
C PHE A 260 5.87 -4.60 4.97
N MET A 261 7.11 -4.63 4.45
CA MET A 261 7.89 -3.44 4.14
C MET A 261 7.16 -2.51 3.15
N SER A 262 6.51 -3.07 2.14
CA SER A 262 5.77 -2.30 1.14
C SER A 262 4.53 -1.59 1.65
N MET A 263 4.04 -1.95 2.83
CA MET A 263 2.94 -1.28 3.54
C MET A 263 3.46 -0.36 4.64
N TYR A 264 4.51 -0.80 5.33
CA TYR A 264 5.12 -0.08 6.42
C TYR A 264 5.75 1.24 5.95
N PHE A 265 6.58 1.20 4.90
CA PHE A 265 7.28 2.39 4.43
C PHE A 265 6.35 3.49 3.91
N PRO A 266 5.29 3.20 3.11
CA PRO A 266 4.28 4.20 2.78
C PRO A 266 3.68 4.91 3.99
N LEU A 267 3.32 4.18 5.06
CA LEU A 267 2.81 4.80 6.28
C LEU A 267 3.88 5.65 6.97
N ARG A 268 5.12 5.17 6.99
CA ARG A 268 6.25 5.83 7.63
C ARG A 268 6.66 7.13 6.95
N MET A 269 6.40 7.28 5.64
CA MET A 269 6.66 8.51 4.89
C MET A 269 5.90 9.74 5.41
N PHE A 270 4.79 9.56 6.12
CA PHE A 270 3.91 10.64 6.56
C PHE A 270 4.32 11.31 7.88
N GLU A 271 5.57 11.17 8.32
CA GLU A 271 6.19 11.82 9.51
C GLU A 271 5.18 12.32 10.56
N VAL A 272 4.65 11.39 11.37
CA VAL A 272 3.84 11.74 12.54
C VAL A 272 4.69 11.54 13.79
N ASP A 273 5.01 12.66 14.44
CA ASP A 273 6.01 12.72 15.51
C ASP A 273 5.57 12.09 16.83
N ARG A 274 4.27 11.82 17.02
CA ARG A 274 3.75 11.18 18.23
C ARG A 274 2.32 10.68 18.10
N TRP A 275 2.06 9.53 18.71
CA TRP A 275 0.73 8.99 18.94
C TRP A 275 0.32 9.10 20.41
N THR A 276 -0.90 9.55 20.63
CA THR A 276 -1.62 9.39 21.90
C THR A 276 -3.10 9.18 21.58
N LEU A 277 -3.83 8.53 22.48
CA LEU A 277 -5.27 8.35 22.31
C LEU A 277 -6.01 9.69 22.20
N GLU A 278 -5.58 10.71 22.96
CA GLU A 278 -6.15 12.05 22.93
C GLU A 278 -6.05 12.70 21.53
N LEU A 279 -4.89 12.56 20.87
CA LEU A 279 -4.68 13.08 19.52
C LEU A 279 -5.39 12.24 18.45
N GLN A 280 -5.51 10.93 18.66
CA GLN A 280 -6.12 10.01 17.69
C GLN A 280 -7.66 10.05 17.71
N ALA A 281 -8.28 10.13 18.89
CA ALA A 281 -9.72 10.03 19.07
C ALA A 281 -10.56 11.00 18.20
N PRO A 282 -10.19 12.29 18.04
CA PRO A 282 -11.01 13.21 17.25
C PRO A 282 -10.88 13.03 15.73
N LEU A 283 -9.81 12.40 15.24
CA LEU A 283 -9.50 12.35 13.81
C LEU A 283 -10.45 11.43 13.05
N SER A 284 -10.72 11.74 11.77
CA SER A 284 -11.49 10.85 10.90
C SER A 284 -10.67 9.67 10.38
N HIS A 285 -9.34 9.80 10.33
CA HIS A 285 -8.41 8.78 9.84
C HIS A 285 -7.40 8.39 10.93
N PRO A 286 -6.95 7.13 10.95
CA PRO A 286 -5.90 6.71 11.86
C PRO A 286 -4.55 7.28 11.44
N THR A 287 -3.80 7.75 12.41
CA THR A 287 -2.44 8.27 12.18
C THR A 287 -1.48 7.11 11.89
N SER A 288 -0.38 7.39 11.18
CA SER A 288 0.57 6.36 10.78
C SER A 288 1.12 5.50 11.91
N PRO A 289 1.47 6.00 13.11
CA PRO A 289 2.07 5.16 14.16
C PRO A 289 1.19 4.02 14.62
N ILE A 290 -0.12 4.24 14.77
CA ILE A 290 -1.04 3.18 15.19
C ILE A 290 -1.34 2.19 14.07
N ARG A 291 -1.38 2.66 12.81
CA ARG A 291 -1.49 1.78 11.64
C ARG A 291 -0.24 0.90 11.49
N MET A 292 0.96 1.44 11.71
CA MET A 292 2.21 0.67 11.70
C MET A 292 2.25 -0.39 12.82
N LEU A 293 1.79 -0.07 14.04
CA LEU A 293 1.61 -1.07 15.10
C LEU A 293 0.59 -2.15 14.69
N PHE A 294 -0.47 -1.76 14.02
CA PHE A 294 -1.48 -2.70 13.54
C PHE A 294 -0.97 -3.64 12.45
N LEU A 295 -0.10 -3.16 11.54
CA LEU A 295 0.61 -4.04 10.60
C LEU A 295 1.43 -5.09 11.36
N VAL A 296 2.15 -4.69 12.41
CA VAL A 296 2.91 -5.64 13.25
C VAL A 296 1.98 -6.69 13.88
N TYR A 297 0.81 -6.25 14.36
CA TYR A 297 -0.20 -7.16 14.88
C TYR A 297 -0.68 -8.15 13.79
N ILE A 298 -1.18 -7.67 12.65
CA ILE A 298 -1.79 -8.56 11.64
C ILE A 298 -0.77 -9.53 11.08
N PHE A 299 0.44 -9.06 10.78
CA PHE A 299 1.45 -9.95 10.23
C PHE A 299 1.88 -11.02 11.23
N SER A 300 1.93 -10.71 12.53
CA SER A 300 2.28 -11.70 13.55
C SER A 300 1.12 -12.65 13.86
N ASP A 301 -0.08 -12.13 14.11
CA ASP A 301 -1.23 -12.91 14.60
C ASP A 301 -2.01 -13.62 13.49
N SER A 302 -1.97 -13.10 12.25
CA SER A 302 -2.79 -13.62 11.15
C SER A 302 -1.96 -14.15 9.98
N VAL A 303 -0.93 -13.42 9.53
CA VAL A 303 -0.17 -13.84 8.34
C VAL A 303 0.81 -14.94 8.68
N LEU A 304 1.78 -14.69 9.57
CA LEU A 304 2.82 -15.68 9.89
C LEU A 304 2.35 -16.78 10.82
N SER A 305 1.25 -16.57 11.53
CA SER A 305 0.60 -17.62 12.33
C SER A 305 -0.24 -18.59 11.48
N ASP A 306 -0.42 -18.33 10.17
CA ASP A 306 -1.00 -19.31 9.25
C ASP A 306 -0.08 -20.54 9.15
N GLU A 307 -0.67 -21.74 9.18
CA GLU A 307 0.05 -23.02 9.13
C GLU A 307 1.04 -23.11 7.96
N PHE A 308 0.76 -22.40 6.87
CA PHE A 308 1.62 -22.30 5.70
C PHE A 308 3.05 -21.81 6.04
N PHE A 309 3.19 -20.89 7.00
CA PHE A 309 4.50 -20.32 7.36
C PHE A 309 5.22 -21.14 8.43
N CYS A 310 4.54 -22.05 9.12
CA CYS A 310 5.11 -22.93 10.15
C CYS A 310 5.76 -22.20 11.35
N PHE A 311 5.29 -21.00 11.71
CA PHE A 311 5.79 -20.27 12.88
C PHE A 311 4.91 -20.53 14.10
N THR A 312 5.51 -20.58 15.29
CA THR A 312 4.73 -20.40 16.53
C THR A 312 4.32 -18.94 16.71
N PRO A 313 3.29 -18.63 17.52
CA PRO A 313 2.89 -17.24 17.79
C PRO A 313 4.04 -16.36 18.30
N GLU A 314 4.94 -16.91 19.10
CA GLU A 314 6.12 -16.20 19.62
C GLU A 314 7.14 -15.91 18.52
N GLN A 315 7.42 -16.89 17.66
CA GLN A 315 8.32 -16.72 16.50
C GLN A 315 7.78 -15.70 15.51
N ALA A 316 6.46 -15.71 15.27
CA ALA A 316 5.79 -14.75 14.40
C ALA A 316 5.90 -13.32 14.93
N LYS A 317 5.67 -13.12 16.24
CA LYS A 317 5.83 -11.82 16.89
C LYS A 317 7.27 -11.33 16.82
N GLU A 318 8.24 -12.17 17.16
CA GLU A 318 9.67 -11.82 17.12
C GLU A 318 10.10 -11.43 15.70
N ALA A 319 9.74 -12.23 14.69
CA ALA A 319 10.13 -11.97 13.31
C ALA A 319 9.56 -10.65 12.76
N VAL A 320 8.27 -10.40 12.95
CA VAL A 320 7.63 -9.18 12.43
C VAL A 320 8.12 -7.94 13.18
N PHE A 321 8.41 -8.06 14.47
CA PHE A 321 9.01 -6.98 15.25
C PHE A 321 10.41 -6.63 14.73
N GLU A 322 11.24 -7.63 14.42
CA GLU A 322 12.55 -7.41 13.79
C GLU A 322 12.43 -6.77 12.41
N TRP A 323 11.42 -7.14 11.61
CA TRP A 323 11.17 -6.47 10.32
C TRP A 323 10.81 -5.00 10.50
N ALA A 324 10.00 -4.67 11.50
CA ALA A 324 9.65 -3.29 11.81
C ALA A 324 10.87 -2.48 12.28
N ILE A 325 11.73 -3.07 13.13
CA ILE A 325 13.00 -2.46 13.53
C ILE A 325 13.91 -2.24 12.32
N GLU A 326 13.98 -3.21 11.42
CA GLU A 326 14.77 -3.09 10.19
C GLU A 326 14.26 -1.96 9.28
N CYS A 327 12.94 -1.84 9.09
CA CYS A 327 12.34 -0.72 8.36
C CYS A 327 12.77 0.62 8.95
N GLU A 328 12.67 0.77 10.26
CA GLU A 328 13.05 2.01 10.93
C GLU A 328 14.53 2.31 10.78
N ARG A 329 15.40 1.31 10.99
CA ARG A 329 16.84 1.47 10.78
C ARG A 329 17.15 1.94 9.37
N TYR A 330 16.47 1.41 8.35
CA TYR A 330 16.63 1.87 6.98
C TYR A 330 16.14 3.31 6.79
N TYR A 331 14.96 3.64 7.33
CA TYR A 331 14.41 4.99 7.20
C TYR A 331 15.31 6.03 7.89
N THR A 332 15.75 5.78 9.12
CA THR A 332 16.54 6.75 9.88
C THR A 332 17.97 6.90 9.36
N ALA A 333 18.57 5.84 8.83
CA ALA A 333 19.89 5.92 8.20
C ALA A 333 19.90 6.75 6.91
N LEU A 334 18.74 6.96 6.24
CA LEU A 334 18.64 7.93 5.16
C LEU A 334 18.70 9.38 5.65
N GLN A 335 18.30 9.65 6.90
CA GLN A 335 18.25 10.98 7.50
C GLN A 335 19.45 11.31 8.39
N ASP A 336 20.32 10.31 8.67
CA ASP A 336 21.39 10.40 9.69
C ASP A 336 20.88 10.90 11.05
N ILE A 337 19.66 10.51 11.39
CA ILE A 337 19.06 10.75 12.70
C ILE A 337 18.92 9.45 13.47
N GLU A 338 18.84 9.53 14.79
CA GLU A 338 18.36 8.42 15.60
C GLU A 338 16.82 8.34 15.49
N ILE A 339 16.27 7.13 15.65
CA ILE A 339 14.82 6.91 15.69
C ILE A 339 14.22 7.85 16.75
N ALA A 340 13.37 8.78 16.31
CA ALA A 340 12.66 9.68 17.21
C ALA A 340 11.91 8.83 18.26
N PRO A 341 12.31 8.90 19.55
CA PRO A 341 11.80 7.98 20.57
C PRO A 341 10.30 8.16 20.85
N ASP A 342 9.72 9.30 20.46
CA ASP A 342 8.32 9.64 20.68
C ASP A 342 7.42 9.44 19.45
N GLY A 343 7.98 9.20 18.26
CA GLY A 343 7.22 8.94 17.03
C GLY A 343 6.58 7.56 17.04
N LEU A 344 7.13 6.65 16.25
CA LEU A 344 6.70 5.25 16.18
C LEU A 344 6.56 4.57 17.55
N ALA A 345 7.54 4.77 18.44
CA ALA A 345 7.57 4.05 19.70
C ALA A 345 6.48 4.54 20.68
N SER A 346 5.85 5.69 20.44
CA SER A 346 4.73 6.12 21.27
C SER A 346 3.52 5.21 21.15
N ALA A 347 3.18 4.71 19.96
CA ALA A 347 2.13 3.71 19.80
C ALA A 347 2.59 2.36 20.39
N TRP A 348 3.81 1.91 20.11
CA TRP A 348 4.32 0.62 20.59
C TRP A 348 4.46 0.52 22.10
N LYS A 349 4.81 1.61 22.77
CA LYS A 349 5.01 1.66 24.23
C LYS A 349 3.78 2.15 24.99
N SER A 350 2.76 2.64 24.30
CA SER A 350 1.54 3.14 24.95
C SER A 350 0.69 1.98 25.45
N PRO A 351 0.31 1.98 26.74
CA PRO A 351 -0.63 0.99 27.28
C PRO A 351 -2.05 1.14 26.69
N GLU A 352 -2.40 2.32 26.16
CA GLU A 352 -3.68 2.60 25.53
C GLU A 352 -3.79 2.08 24.09
N ALA A 353 -2.67 1.84 23.40
CA ALA A 353 -2.67 1.47 21.99
C ALA A 353 -3.37 0.12 21.75
N SER A 354 -3.11 -0.89 22.58
CA SER A 354 -3.80 -2.19 22.48
C SER A 354 -5.30 -2.06 22.72
N GLN A 355 -5.71 -1.30 23.75
CA GLN A 355 -7.12 -1.06 24.05
C GLN A 355 -7.84 -0.32 22.91
N TYR A 356 -7.14 0.61 22.27
CA TYR A 356 -7.65 1.33 21.11
C TYR A 356 -7.83 0.39 19.91
N ILE A 357 -6.87 -0.51 19.62
CA ILE A 357 -7.02 -1.53 18.56
C ILE A 357 -8.21 -2.47 18.86
N ASP A 358 -8.40 -2.87 20.12
CA ASP A 358 -9.58 -3.67 20.52
C ASP A 358 -10.89 -2.90 20.33
N SER A 359 -10.88 -1.59 20.58
CA SER A 359 -12.02 -0.71 20.35
C SER A 359 -12.33 -0.58 18.85
N ILE A 360 -11.31 -0.51 18.00
CA ILE A 360 -11.45 -0.52 16.54
C ILE A 360 -12.11 -1.82 16.06
N ARG A 361 -11.65 -2.98 16.53
CA ARG A 361 -12.26 -4.28 16.18
C ARG A 361 -13.71 -4.37 16.62
N SER A 362 -13.98 -3.93 17.86
CA SER A 362 -15.32 -3.93 18.42
C SER A 362 -16.26 -3.00 17.65
N GLU A 363 -15.74 -1.88 17.12
CA GLU A 363 -16.51 -0.97 16.28
C GLU A 363 -16.73 -1.56 14.89
N TYR A 364 -15.71 -2.15 14.26
CA TYR A 364 -15.84 -2.84 12.98
C TYR A 364 -16.91 -3.94 13.01
N ALA A 365 -16.93 -4.78 14.06
CA ALA A 365 -17.94 -5.82 14.25
C ALA A 365 -19.39 -5.28 14.26
N LYS A 366 -19.60 -4.04 14.69
CA LYS A 366 -20.93 -3.38 14.62
C LYS A 366 -21.26 -2.93 13.20
N LEU A 367 -20.25 -2.56 12.42
CA LEU A 367 -20.39 -2.10 11.04
C LEU A 367 -20.60 -3.25 10.06
N GLU A 368 -20.15 -4.48 10.35
CA GLU A 368 -20.25 -5.63 9.44
C GLU A 368 -21.65 -5.81 8.83
N SER A 369 -22.70 -5.74 9.66
CA SER A 369 -24.08 -5.89 9.18
C SER A 369 -24.54 -4.77 8.24
N LEU A 370 -23.99 -3.56 8.41
CA LEU A 370 -24.26 -2.40 7.55
C LEU A 370 -23.44 -2.47 6.25
N LEU A 371 -22.24 -3.05 6.30
CA LEU A 371 -21.35 -3.18 5.15
C LEU A 371 -21.76 -4.36 4.25
N ALA A 372 -22.25 -5.46 4.83
CA ALA A 372 -22.57 -6.70 4.12
C ALA A 372 -23.43 -6.53 2.84
N PRO A 373 -24.48 -5.67 2.79
CA PRO A 373 -25.26 -5.44 1.57
C PRO A 373 -24.48 -4.76 0.44
N HIS A 374 -23.32 -4.18 0.75
CA HIS A 374 -22.47 -3.41 -0.15
C HIS A 374 -21.18 -4.12 -0.54
N VAL A 375 -20.89 -5.26 0.09
CA VAL A 375 -19.72 -6.07 -0.26
C VAL A 375 -19.85 -6.55 -1.70
N ILE A 376 -18.76 -6.41 -2.45
CA ILE A 376 -18.66 -6.86 -3.83
C ILE A 376 -17.93 -8.20 -3.81
N ASP A 377 -18.70 -9.27 -3.94
CA ASP A 377 -18.17 -10.62 -3.86
C ASP A 377 -17.19 -10.92 -5.00
N PHE A 378 -16.23 -11.78 -4.66
CA PHE A 378 -15.31 -12.35 -5.62
C PHE A 378 -16.07 -13.05 -6.75
N SER A 379 -15.89 -12.55 -7.96
CA SER A 379 -16.69 -12.94 -9.12
C SER A 379 -15.96 -13.90 -10.07
N PHE A 380 -14.68 -14.22 -9.79
CA PHE A 380 -13.82 -14.97 -10.69
C PHE A 380 -13.83 -16.47 -10.41
N LYS A 381 -14.27 -17.27 -11.39
CA LYS A 381 -14.21 -18.73 -11.35
C LYS A 381 -12.86 -19.25 -11.87
N ARG A 382 -11.76 -18.98 -11.17
CA ARG A 382 -10.49 -19.77 -11.21
C ARG A 382 -9.31 -19.01 -10.57
N PHE A 383 -8.94 -19.39 -9.36
CA PHE A 383 -7.54 -19.74 -9.10
C PHE A 383 -7.55 -21.23 -8.76
N PRO A 384 -6.60 -22.05 -9.24
CA PRO A 384 -6.50 -23.41 -8.76
C PRO A 384 -6.13 -23.33 -7.28
N ALA A 385 -7.11 -23.57 -6.40
CA ALA A 385 -6.89 -23.80 -4.98
C ALA A 385 -6.21 -25.16 -4.73
N GLU A 386 -5.25 -25.53 -5.58
CA GLU A 386 -4.28 -26.57 -5.25
C GLU A 386 -3.05 -25.82 -4.76
N ARG A 387 -3.06 -25.49 -3.46
CA ARG A 387 -1.84 -25.16 -2.72
C ARG A 387 -0.88 -26.32 -2.98
N SER A 388 0.08 -26.16 -3.89
CA SER A 388 0.97 -27.27 -4.21
C SER A 388 1.81 -27.56 -2.98
N GLU A 389 1.64 -28.75 -2.41
CA GLU A 389 2.46 -29.30 -1.33
C GLU A 389 3.91 -29.49 -1.80
N ARG A 390 4.65 -28.41 -1.97
CA ARG A 390 6.11 -28.44 -2.16
C ARG A 390 6.72 -27.23 -1.46
N ASN A 391 7.18 -27.50 -0.25
CA ASN A 391 8.10 -26.66 0.51
C ASN A 391 9.38 -26.41 -0.29
#